data_AF-A0A7V9SU25-F1
#
_entry.id   AF-A0A7V9SU25-F1
#
_cell.length_a   1.000
_cell.length_b   1.000
_cell.length_c   1.000
_cell.angle_alpha   90.00
_cell.angle_beta   90.00
_cell.angle_gamma   90.00
#
_symmetry.space_group_name_H-M   'P 1'
#
loop_
_entity.id
_entity.type
_entity.pdbx_description
1 polymer ?
#
loop_
_entity_poly.entity_id
_entity_poly.type
_entity_poly.pdbx_seq_one_letter_code
_entity_poly.pdbx_strand_id
1 'polypeptide(L)'
;METDNKCQLEKMKKQFTLILLSIVLFLSACTKDIVGPDGCFQEDVLPIFVSNCSMAKCHNSTDKAAGYDLSNYEGIMRGIKPKHPLNSEIYNTIRGNNPSMPQSPYPKLSVNDVNMIKLWINMGARNSSNCKSCDTTNFTYSGRIKNTLKVWCVGCHNGSSKGGGFDLSNYNGVIIAIANNKLLGSIKHLPAFSSMPKNTNQLPKCEIDAIQKWINNGYLNN
;
A
#
# COMPACT_ATOMS: atom_id res chain seq x y z
N MET A 1 54.18 52.90 -4.64
CA MET A 1 53.27 52.07 -5.46
C MET A 1 53.18 50.62 -4.94
N GLU A 2 53.40 50.40 -3.64
CA GLU A 2 53.55 49.05 -3.05
C GLU A 2 52.58 48.80 -1.86
N THR A 3 51.95 49.85 -1.35
CA THR A 3 50.99 49.79 -0.24
C THR A 3 49.54 49.54 -0.68
N ASP A 4 49.19 49.84 -1.92
CA ASP A 4 47.82 49.68 -2.45
C ASP A 4 47.51 48.22 -2.84
N ASN A 5 48.49 47.49 -3.37
CA ASN A 5 48.33 46.07 -3.74
C ASN A 5 48.17 45.14 -2.53
N LYS A 6 48.64 45.54 -1.34
CA LYS A 6 48.49 44.75 -0.10
C LYS A 6 47.06 44.80 0.46
N CYS A 7 46.37 45.93 0.31
CA CYS A 7 44.98 46.12 0.75
C CYS A 7 43.98 45.38 -0.15
N GLN A 8 44.24 45.35 -1.47
CA GLN A 8 43.40 44.63 -2.44
C GLN A 8 43.56 43.10 -2.30
N LEU A 9 44.77 42.61 -1.99
CA LEU A 9 45.03 41.18 -1.79
C LEU A 9 44.36 40.62 -0.51
N GLU A 10 44.33 41.38 0.58
CA GLU A 10 43.68 40.97 1.83
C GLU A 10 42.13 41.03 1.74
N LYS A 11 41.56 41.99 0.99
CA LYS A 11 40.11 42.01 0.68
C LYS A 11 39.68 40.83 -0.19
N MET A 12 40.46 40.46 -1.21
CA MET A 12 40.18 39.29 -2.04
C MET A 12 40.32 37.98 -1.27
N LYS A 13 41.32 37.84 -0.38
CA LYS A 13 41.47 36.66 0.48
C LYS A 13 40.29 36.46 1.42
N LYS A 14 39.78 37.53 2.05
CA LYS A 14 38.56 37.50 2.90
C LYS A 14 37.29 37.19 2.11
N GLN A 15 37.14 37.71 0.89
CA GLN A 15 36.02 37.36 0.02
C GLN A 15 36.10 35.91 -0.49
N PHE A 16 37.29 35.39 -0.80
CA PHE A 16 37.49 33.98 -1.17
C PHE A 16 37.30 33.02 0.02
N THR A 17 37.68 33.40 1.24
CA THR A 17 37.41 32.56 2.43
C THR A 17 35.92 32.53 2.80
N LEU A 18 35.16 33.62 2.58
CA LEU A 18 33.70 33.60 2.76
C LEU A 18 32.96 32.81 1.66
N ILE A 19 33.49 32.77 0.44
CA ILE A 19 32.87 32.01 -0.67
C ILE A 19 33.20 30.51 -0.58
N LEU A 20 34.41 30.13 -0.11
CA LEU A 20 34.71 28.72 0.17
C LEU A 20 33.92 28.15 1.36
N LEU A 21 33.58 28.97 2.37
CA LEU A 21 32.74 28.52 3.50
C LEU A 21 31.25 28.40 3.14
N SER A 22 30.79 29.05 2.06
CA SER A 22 29.41 28.96 1.58
C SER A 22 29.20 27.89 0.50
N ILE A 23 30.26 27.41 -0.16
CA ILE A 23 30.16 26.27 -1.10
C ILE A 23 30.19 24.91 -0.38
N VAL A 24 30.79 24.82 0.81
CA VAL A 24 30.76 23.58 1.63
C VAL A 24 29.37 23.32 2.26
N LEU A 25 28.48 24.32 2.28
CA LEU A 25 27.10 24.21 2.77
C LEU A 25 26.06 23.85 1.68
N PHE A 26 26.46 23.61 0.44
CA PHE A 26 25.54 23.22 -0.65
C PHE A 26 25.75 21.81 -1.22
N LEU A 27 26.66 21.00 -0.66
CA LEU A 27 26.91 19.62 -1.11
C LEU A 27 26.44 18.53 -0.13
N SER A 28 25.61 18.87 0.87
CA SER A 28 24.96 17.88 1.76
C SER A 28 23.44 17.80 1.63
N ALA A 29 22.88 18.28 0.52
CA ALA A 29 21.48 18.00 0.16
C ALA A 29 21.36 16.81 -0.81
N CYS A 30 22.07 15.73 -0.50
CA CYS A 30 21.57 14.38 -0.76
C CYS A 30 21.51 13.69 0.60
N THR A 31 20.68 14.23 1.49
CA THR A 31 20.06 13.36 2.49
C THR A 31 19.33 12.31 1.68
N LYS A 32 19.93 11.11 1.56
CA LYS A 32 19.19 9.90 1.27
C LYS A 32 17.98 9.99 2.16
N ASP A 33 16.82 10.24 1.55
CA ASP A 33 15.61 10.58 2.27
C ASP A 33 15.49 9.61 3.44
N ILE A 34 15.32 10.19 4.63
CA ILE A 34 14.82 9.46 5.78
C ILE A 34 13.68 8.63 5.23
N VAL A 35 13.82 7.31 5.33
CA VAL A 35 12.81 6.35 4.90
C VAL A 35 11.56 6.66 5.72
N GLY A 36 10.74 7.61 5.24
CA GLY A 36 9.30 7.55 5.46
C GLY A 36 8.88 6.15 5.01
N PRO A 37 7.94 5.50 5.72
CA PRO A 37 7.79 4.06 5.64
C PRO A 37 7.75 3.64 4.17
N ASP A 38 8.80 2.93 3.75
CA ASP A 38 8.84 2.31 2.43
C ASP A 38 7.53 1.54 2.35
N GLY A 39 6.50 2.03 1.63
CA GLY A 39 5.13 1.52 1.63
C GLY A 39 5.16 0.01 1.79
N CYS A 40 4.76 -0.47 2.97
CA CYS A 40 5.18 -1.80 3.40
C CYS A 40 4.43 -2.80 2.56
N PHE A 41 5.15 -3.69 1.88
CA PHE A 41 4.51 -4.46 0.83
C PHE A 41 3.34 -5.29 1.37
N GLN A 42 3.54 -6.05 2.45
CA GLN A 42 2.50 -6.91 3.01
C GLN A 42 1.29 -6.13 3.57
N GLU A 43 1.50 -4.93 4.12
CA GLU A 43 0.46 -4.18 4.84
C GLU A 43 -0.17 -3.02 4.04
N ASP A 44 0.53 -2.46 3.05
CA ASP A 44 0.12 -1.26 2.30
C ASP A 44 -0.10 -1.53 0.81
N VAL A 45 0.65 -2.47 0.20
CA VAL A 45 0.67 -2.66 -1.26
C VAL A 45 -0.08 -3.91 -1.70
N LEU A 46 0.27 -5.06 -1.13
CA LEU A 46 -0.39 -6.34 -1.40
C LEU A 46 -1.92 -6.27 -1.24
N PRO A 47 -2.47 -5.65 -0.17
CA PRO A 47 -3.93 -5.53 -0.06
C PRO A 47 -4.59 -4.86 -1.26
N ILE A 48 -3.93 -3.87 -1.89
CA ILE A 48 -4.47 -3.16 -3.05
C ILE A 48 -4.64 -4.15 -4.22
N PHE A 49 -3.63 -4.99 -4.49
CA PHE A 49 -3.69 -6.00 -5.54
C PHE A 49 -4.70 -7.11 -5.23
N VAL A 50 -4.74 -7.56 -3.98
CA VAL A 50 -5.66 -8.61 -3.56
C VAL A 50 -7.11 -8.13 -3.62
N SER A 51 -7.40 -6.93 -3.11
CA SER A 51 -8.76 -6.40 -3.04
C SER A 51 -9.30 -5.87 -4.37
N ASN A 52 -8.45 -5.53 -5.35
CA ASN A 52 -8.89 -4.90 -6.60
C ASN A 52 -8.55 -5.69 -7.88
N CYS A 53 -7.67 -6.69 -7.81
CA CYS A 53 -7.17 -7.39 -9.01
C CYS A 53 -7.25 -8.92 -8.93
N SER A 54 -7.28 -9.49 -7.72
CA SER A 54 -7.19 -10.93 -7.48
C SER A 54 -8.56 -11.60 -7.27
N MET A 55 -9.62 -11.01 -7.79
CA MET A 55 -10.97 -11.57 -7.73
C MET A 55 -11.09 -12.86 -8.54
N ALA A 56 -12.15 -13.65 -8.31
CA ALA A 56 -12.48 -14.78 -9.17
C ALA A 56 -12.60 -14.33 -10.64
N LYS A 57 -12.05 -15.13 -11.56
CA LYS A 57 -11.89 -14.84 -13.00
C LYS A 57 -10.90 -13.72 -13.35
N CYS A 58 -10.13 -13.22 -12.38
CA CYS A 58 -9.12 -12.17 -12.60
C CYS A 58 -7.70 -12.73 -12.35
N HIS A 59 -6.81 -11.94 -11.75
CA HIS A 59 -5.39 -12.22 -11.67
C HIS A 59 -5.03 -12.87 -10.32
N ASN A 60 -5.49 -14.10 -10.07
CA ASN A 60 -5.24 -14.83 -8.83
C ASN A 60 -4.54 -16.17 -9.08
N SER A 61 -4.24 -16.90 -8.01
CA SER A 61 -3.50 -18.17 -8.04
C SER A 61 -4.16 -19.29 -8.86
N THR A 62 -5.47 -19.22 -9.07
CA THR A 62 -6.26 -20.18 -9.85
C THR A 62 -6.51 -19.70 -11.26
N ASP A 63 -7.12 -18.52 -11.42
CA ASP A 63 -7.62 -18.05 -12.71
C ASP A 63 -6.51 -17.50 -13.62
N LYS A 64 -5.47 -16.91 -13.01
CA LYS A 64 -4.29 -16.33 -13.69
C LYS A 64 -4.62 -15.58 -14.98
N ALA A 65 -5.63 -14.70 -14.97
CA ALA A 65 -6.00 -13.93 -16.14
C ALA A 65 -4.77 -13.18 -16.71
N ALA A 66 -4.61 -13.19 -18.03
CA ALA A 66 -3.42 -12.67 -18.71
C ALA A 66 -2.07 -13.25 -18.20
N GLY A 67 -2.08 -14.43 -17.57
CA GLY A 67 -0.89 -15.11 -17.04
C GLY A 67 -0.38 -14.59 -15.69
N TYR A 68 -1.09 -13.68 -15.03
CA TYR A 68 -0.66 -13.06 -13.77
C TYR A 68 -1.39 -13.64 -12.56
N ASP A 69 -0.62 -13.92 -11.51
CA ASP A 69 -1.12 -14.09 -10.15
C ASP A 69 -0.72 -12.86 -9.34
N LEU A 70 -1.66 -11.95 -9.09
CA LEU A 70 -1.44 -10.72 -8.34
C LEU A 70 -1.77 -10.88 -6.85
N SER A 71 -1.90 -12.12 -6.37
CA SER A 71 -2.19 -12.42 -4.97
C SER A 71 -0.94 -12.61 -4.09
N ASN A 72 0.25 -12.49 -4.68
CA ASN A 72 1.53 -12.62 -4.00
C ASN A 72 2.62 -11.74 -4.61
N TYR A 73 3.72 -11.58 -3.88
CA TYR A 73 4.85 -10.74 -4.27
C TYR A 73 5.47 -11.20 -5.59
N GLU A 74 5.73 -12.50 -5.71
CA GLU A 74 6.45 -13.09 -6.84
C GLU A 74 5.71 -12.85 -8.15
N GLY A 75 4.40 -13.06 -8.16
CA GLY A 75 3.56 -12.85 -9.34
C GLY A 75 3.35 -11.37 -9.67
N ILE A 76 3.23 -10.48 -8.68
CA ILE A 76 3.23 -9.02 -8.90
C ILE A 76 4.55 -8.58 -9.53
N MET A 77 5.69 -9.06 -9.01
CA MET A 77 7.01 -8.65 -9.48
C MET A 77 7.30 -9.01 -10.93
N ARG A 78 6.57 -9.98 -11.53
CA ARG A 78 6.70 -10.30 -12.96
C ARG A 78 6.38 -9.11 -13.87
N GLY A 79 5.49 -8.21 -13.44
CA GLY A 79 5.09 -7.01 -14.19
C GLY A 79 5.64 -5.70 -13.62
N ILE A 80 6.52 -5.76 -12.61
CA ILE A 80 7.11 -4.59 -11.94
C ILE A 80 8.61 -4.52 -12.20
N LYS A 81 9.08 -3.33 -12.58
CA LYS A 81 10.50 -2.99 -12.66
C LYS A 81 10.86 -2.09 -11.48
N PRO A 82 11.62 -2.60 -10.47
CA PRO A 82 12.06 -1.80 -9.32
C PRO A 82 12.67 -0.46 -9.75
N LYS A 83 12.35 0.60 -9.01
CA LYS A 83 12.78 2.00 -9.26
C LYS A 83 12.26 2.62 -10.57
N HIS A 84 11.47 1.89 -11.36
CA HIS A 84 11.01 2.33 -12.67
C HIS A 84 9.50 2.10 -12.84
N PRO A 85 8.64 2.86 -12.14
CA PRO A 85 7.18 2.69 -12.21
C PRO A 85 6.64 2.86 -13.62
N LEU A 86 7.13 3.85 -14.37
CA LEU A 86 6.69 4.09 -15.75
C LEU A 86 7.19 3.04 -16.74
N ASN A 87 8.14 2.18 -16.35
CA ASN A 87 8.59 1.04 -17.15
C ASN A 87 7.99 -0.29 -16.66
N SER A 88 7.13 -0.25 -15.64
CA SER A 88 6.44 -1.41 -15.08
C SER A 88 5.13 -1.64 -15.83
N GLU A 89 4.94 -2.83 -16.38
CA GLU A 89 3.77 -3.19 -17.19
C GLU A 89 2.48 -3.02 -16.39
N ILE A 90 2.43 -3.59 -15.19
CA ILE A 90 1.26 -3.53 -14.30
C ILE A 90 0.90 -2.08 -13.93
N TYR A 91 1.90 -1.24 -13.66
CA TYR A 91 1.62 0.16 -13.33
C TYR A 91 1.03 0.92 -14.52
N ASN A 92 1.51 0.66 -15.74
CA ASN A 92 1.00 1.28 -16.95
C ASN A 92 -0.40 0.80 -17.33
N THR A 93 -0.76 -0.45 -17.07
CA THR A 93 -2.14 -0.92 -17.30
C THR A 93 -3.14 -0.29 -16.33
N ILE A 94 -2.68 0.16 -15.15
CA ILE A 94 -3.50 0.86 -14.14
C ILE A 94 -3.58 2.38 -14.42
N ARG A 95 -2.45 3.03 -14.76
CA ARG A 95 -2.34 4.51 -14.80
C ARG A 95 -1.48 5.06 -15.96
N GLY A 96 -1.12 4.24 -16.94
CA GLY A 96 -0.38 4.69 -18.13
C GLY A 96 -1.23 5.54 -19.09
N ASN A 97 -0.73 5.75 -20.30
CA ASN A 97 -1.43 6.56 -21.32
C ASN A 97 -2.77 5.94 -21.75
N ASN A 98 -2.83 4.60 -21.80
CA ASN A 98 -4.03 3.84 -22.15
C ASN A 98 -4.29 2.78 -21.07
N PRO A 99 -4.79 3.17 -19.88
CA PRO A 99 -5.01 2.23 -18.81
C PRO A 99 -6.17 1.29 -19.17
N SER A 100 -5.93 -0.01 -19.02
CA SER A 100 -6.87 -1.09 -19.38
C SER A 100 -7.39 -1.86 -18.17
N MET A 101 -6.85 -1.60 -16.97
CA MET A 101 -7.22 -2.28 -15.72
C MET A 101 -7.54 -1.30 -14.58
N PRO A 102 -8.53 -1.60 -13.74
CA PRO A 102 -9.52 -2.68 -13.90
C PRO A 102 -10.41 -2.47 -15.14
N GLN A 103 -10.88 -3.57 -15.76
CA GLN A 103 -11.79 -3.49 -16.90
C GLN A 103 -13.17 -2.96 -16.48
N SER A 104 -13.89 -2.30 -17.38
CA SER A 104 -15.31 -1.97 -17.16
C SER A 104 -16.11 -3.26 -16.90
N PRO A 105 -17.06 -3.30 -15.94
CA PRO A 105 -17.61 -2.17 -15.17
C PRO A 105 -16.94 -1.93 -13.81
N TYR A 106 -15.79 -2.54 -13.53
CA TYR A 106 -15.11 -2.36 -12.24
C TYR A 106 -14.58 -0.93 -12.08
N PRO A 107 -14.69 -0.35 -10.87
CA PRO A 107 -14.19 1.00 -10.63
C PRO A 107 -12.68 1.06 -10.77
N LYS A 108 -12.18 2.21 -11.23
CA LYS A 108 -10.73 2.50 -11.23
C LYS A 108 -10.20 2.54 -9.81
N LEU A 109 -8.93 2.20 -9.63
CA LEU A 109 -8.24 2.37 -8.35
C LEU A 109 -8.25 3.84 -7.91
N SER A 110 -8.29 4.05 -6.60
CA SER A 110 -8.20 5.39 -6.04
C SER A 110 -6.83 6.00 -6.34
N VAL A 111 -6.75 7.34 -6.38
CA VAL A 111 -5.47 8.04 -6.57
C VAL A 111 -4.46 7.67 -5.48
N ASN A 112 -4.93 7.44 -4.25
CA ASN A 112 -4.06 7.05 -3.13
C ASN A 112 -3.46 5.66 -3.32
N ASP A 113 -4.26 4.69 -3.78
CA ASP A 113 -3.78 3.33 -4.03
C ASP A 113 -2.75 3.31 -5.17
N VAL A 114 -3.02 4.05 -6.24
CA VAL A 114 -2.08 4.21 -7.36
C VAL A 114 -0.78 4.87 -6.89
N ASN A 115 -0.87 5.91 -6.05
CA ASN A 115 0.30 6.58 -5.49
C ASN A 115 1.10 5.65 -4.56
N MET A 116 0.42 4.81 -3.77
CA MET A 116 1.09 3.82 -2.92
C MET A 116 1.86 2.79 -3.74
N ILE A 117 1.26 2.26 -4.81
CA ILE A 117 1.95 1.36 -5.75
C ILE A 117 3.15 2.09 -6.38
N LYS A 118 2.97 3.32 -6.89
CA LYS A 118 4.05 4.11 -7.51
C LYS A 118 5.21 4.32 -6.54
N LEU A 119 4.90 4.70 -5.31
CA LEU A 119 5.87 4.95 -4.24
C LEU A 119 6.67 3.68 -3.94
N TRP A 120 5.99 2.57 -3.69
CA TRP A 120 6.63 1.27 -3.44
C TRP A 120 7.56 0.84 -4.59
N ILE A 121 7.14 1.01 -5.85
CA ILE A 121 8.01 0.73 -7.01
C ILE A 121 9.24 1.63 -6.99
N ASN A 122 9.08 2.94 -6.78
CA ASN A 122 10.18 3.91 -6.72
C ASN A 122 11.24 3.55 -5.67
N MET A 123 10.81 3.03 -4.52
CA MET A 123 11.70 2.64 -3.42
C MET A 123 12.35 1.26 -3.63
N GLY A 124 12.13 0.64 -4.78
CA GLY A 124 12.77 -0.61 -5.18
C GLY A 124 11.91 -1.85 -4.99
N ALA A 125 10.60 -1.69 -4.81
CA ALA A 125 9.62 -2.78 -4.83
C ALA A 125 9.96 -3.95 -3.90
N ARG A 126 10.40 -3.66 -2.67
CA ARG A 126 10.84 -4.68 -1.69
C ARG A 126 9.65 -5.49 -1.16
N ASN A 127 9.85 -6.78 -0.88
CA ASN A 127 8.91 -7.62 -0.13
C ASN A 127 9.00 -7.33 1.37
N SER A 128 8.71 -6.09 1.76
CA SER A 128 8.74 -5.66 3.16
C SER A 128 7.53 -6.19 3.92
N SER A 129 7.74 -6.59 5.17
CA SER A 129 6.69 -7.08 6.08
C SER A 129 6.98 -6.59 7.50
N ASN A 130 5.97 -6.60 8.37
CA ASN A 130 6.09 -6.24 9.78
C ASN A 130 6.56 -4.78 9.99
N CYS A 131 6.30 -3.89 9.03
CA CYS A 131 6.64 -2.47 9.19
C CYS A 131 5.70 -1.73 10.13
N LYS A 132 4.59 -2.36 10.52
CA LYS A 132 3.63 -1.87 11.49
C LYS A 132 3.65 -2.81 12.68
N SER A 133 3.85 -2.27 13.88
CA SER A 133 3.71 -3.06 15.09
C SER A 133 2.31 -3.66 15.14
N CYS A 134 2.22 -4.94 15.47
CA CYS A 134 0.93 -5.55 15.77
C CYS A 134 0.43 -5.02 17.11
N ASP A 135 -0.07 -3.79 17.10
CA ASP A 135 -0.58 -3.17 18.31
C ASP A 135 -1.88 -3.88 18.68
N THR A 136 -1.77 -4.74 19.68
CA THR A 136 -2.90 -5.48 20.22
C THR A 136 -3.79 -4.58 21.08
N THR A 137 -3.39 -3.36 21.40
CA THR A 137 -4.18 -2.39 22.18
C THR A 137 -5.07 -1.52 21.30
N ASN A 138 -4.69 -1.26 20.05
CA ASN A 138 -5.51 -0.56 19.06
C ASN A 138 -6.31 -1.53 18.16
N PHE A 139 -7.55 -1.79 18.56
CA PHE A 139 -8.50 -2.64 17.83
C PHE A 139 -9.90 -1.99 17.72
N THR A 140 -10.01 -0.67 17.93
CA THR A 140 -11.30 0.02 17.79
C THR A 140 -11.72 0.09 16.33
N TYR A 141 -13.02 0.27 16.08
CA TYR A 141 -13.54 0.30 14.72
C TYR A 141 -12.92 1.46 13.91
N SER A 142 -12.94 2.67 14.46
CA SER A 142 -12.40 3.88 13.87
C SER A 142 -10.87 3.90 13.86
N GLY A 143 -10.24 3.34 14.89
CA GLY A 143 -8.79 3.39 15.09
C GLY A 143 -8.00 2.43 14.19
N ARG A 144 -8.60 1.29 13.81
CA ARG A 144 -7.91 0.28 12.99
C ARG A 144 -8.83 -0.46 12.02
N ILE A 145 -9.92 -1.05 12.51
CA ILE A 145 -10.68 -2.04 11.75
C ILE A 145 -11.28 -1.46 10.47
N LYS A 146 -11.81 -0.24 10.52
CA LYS A 146 -12.35 0.45 9.35
C LYS A 146 -11.31 0.58 8.24
N ASN A 147 -10.06 0.90 8.59
CA ASN A 147 -8.99 1.01 7.61
C ASN A 147 -8.57 -0.37 7.08
N THR A 148 -8.47 -1.38 7.95
CA THR A 148 -8.22 -2.77 7.54
C THR A 148 -9.26 -3.25 6.52
N LEU A 149 -10.55 -3.07 6.81
CA LEU A 149 -11.63 -3.46 5.92
C LEU A 149 -11.60 -2.66 4.61
N LYS A 150 -11.34 -1.35 4.68
CA LYS A 150 -11.19 -0.50 3.50
C LYS A 150 -10.12 -1.02 2.55
N VAL A 151 -8.99 -1.43 3.11
CA VAL A 151 -7.78 -1.80 2.36
C VAL A 151 -7.86 -3.24 1.83
N TRP A 152 -8.41 -4.18 2.61
CA TRP A 152 -8.44 -5.60 2.26
C TRP A 152 -9.75 -6.11 1.65
N CYS A 153 -10.87 -5.42 1.91
CA CYS A 153 -12.20 -5.97 1.62
C CYS A 153 -13.02 -5.09 0.67
N VAL A 154 -12.98 -3.77 0.87
CA VAL A 154 -13.91 -2.83 0.21
C VAL A 154 -13.70 -2.71 -1.29
N GLY A 155 -12.57 -3.12 -1.87
CA GLY A 155 -12.44 -3.18 -3.33
C GLY A 155 -13.45 -4.13 -3.98
N CYS A 156 -13.84 -5.20 -3.27
CA CYS A 156 -14.83 -6.19 -3.73
C CYS A 156 -16.15 -6.19 -2.94
N HIS A 157 -16.17 -5.65 -1.72
CA HIS A 157 -17.29 -5.65 -0.79
C HIS A 157 -17.71 -4.22 -0.44
N ASN A 158 -18.32 -3.50 -1.39
CA ASN A 158 -18.80 -2.13 -1.24
C ASN A 158 -20.24 -1.97 -1.75
N GLY A 159 -20.80 -0.77 -1.61
CA GLY A 159 -22.18 -0.48 -2.00
C GLY A 159 -22.49 -0.74 -3.49
N SER A 160 -21.50 -0.61 -4.38
CA SER A 160 -21.63 -0.84 -5.83
C SER A 160 -21.25 -2.25 -6.26
N SER A 161 -20.35 -2.91 -5.52
CA SER A 161 -19.89 -4.27 -5.74
C SER A 161 -20.08 -5.07 -4.46
N LYS A 162 -21.21 -5.76 -4.33
CA LYS A 162 -21.54 -6.56 -3.14
C LYS A 162 -21.02 -7.99 -3.30
N GLY A 163 -19.70 -8.18 -3.33
CA GLY A 163 -19.09 -9.51 -3.33
C GLY A 163 -19.72 -10.41 -2.25
N GLY A 164 -20.24 -11.58 -2.64
CA GLY A 164 -20.93 -12.48 -1.71
C GLY A 164 -22.17 -11.90 -1.00
N GLY A 165 -22.71 -10.77 -1.47
CA GLY A 165 -23.89 -10.10 -0.90
C GLY A 165 -23.61 -9.11 0.24
N PHE A 166 -22.34 -8.80 0.54
CA PHE A 166 -21.96 -7.93 1.67
C PHE A 166 -21.34 -6.61 1.22
N ASP A 167 -21.74 -5.54 1.90
CA ASP A 167 -21.09 -4.23 1.83
C ASP A 167 -20.29 -4.03 3.14
N LEU A 168 -18.97 -3.98 3.04
CA LEU A 168 -18.06 -3.80 4.18
C LEU A 168 -17.51 -2.38 4.27
N SER A 169 -18.05 -1.45 3.48
CA SER A 169 -17.62 -0.04 3.46
C SER A 169 -18.18 0.79 4.61
N ASN A 170 -19.16 0.26 5.34
CA ASN A 170 -19.83 0.92 6.46
C ASN A 170 -20.10 -0.05 7.61
N TYR A 171 -20.25 0.49 8.83
CA TYR A 171 -20.35 -0.31 10.06
C TYR A 171 -21.55 -1.27 10.04
N ASN A 172 -22.72 -0.81 9.58
CA ASN A 172 -23.93 -1.64 9.56
C ASN A 172 -23.75 -2.89 8.69
N GLY A 173 -23.13 -2.74 7.52
CA GLY A 173 -22.83 -3.87 6.65
C GLY A 173 -21.78 -4.83 7.24
N VAL A 174 -20.82 -4.31 8.00
CA VAL A 174 -19.85 -5.13 8.76
C VAL A 174 -20.54 -5.95 9.85
N ILE A 175 -21.47 -5.37 10.61
CA ILE A 175 -22.25 -6.10 11.62
C ILE A 175 -23.05 -7.25 11.00
N ILE A 176 -23.67 -7.02 9.83
CA ILE A 176 -24.38 -8.08 9.09
C ILE A 176 -23.42 -9.21 8.69
N ALA A 177 -22.18 -8.89 8.31
CA ALA A 177 -21.17 -9.87 7.97
C ALA A 177 -20.59 -10.64 9.19
N ILE A 178 -20.68 -10.09 10.40
CA ILE A 178 -20.24 -10.79 11.63
C ILE A 178 -21.22 -11.91 12.02
N ALA A 179 -22.51 -11.76 11.69
CA ALA A 179 -23.55 -12.71 12.05
C ALA A 179 -23.19 -14.14 11.60
N ASN A 180 -23.48 -15.12 12.47
CA ASN A 180 -23.17 -16.54 12.26
C ASN A 180 -21.69 -16.80 11.94
N ASN A 181 -20.78 -16.00 12.52
CA ASN A 181 -19.34 -16.11 12.36
C ASN A 181 -18.84 -15.96 10.91
N LYS A 182 -19.63 -15.37 10.01
CA LYS A 182 -19.30 -15.35 8.57
C LYS A 182 -18.01 -14.59 8.26
N LEU A 183 -17.83 -13.38 8.80
CA LEU A 183 -16.64 -12.56 8.56
C LEU A 183 -15.39 -13.29 9.05
N LEU A 184 -15.37 -13.69 10.33
CA LEU A 184 -14.22 -14.38 10.92
C LEU A 184 -13.95 -15.74 10.29
N GLY A 185 -14.99 -16.54 10.05
CA GLY A 185 -14.86 -17.83 9.36
C GLY A 185 -14.27 -17.68 7.96
N SER A 186 -14.69 -16.66 7.22
CA SER A 186 -14.19 -16.40 5.85
C SER A 186 -12.74 -15.93 5.85
N ILE A 187 -12.35 -14.97 6.71
CA ILE A 187 -10.96 -14.47 6.76
C ILE A 187 -9.99 -15.42 7.48
N LYS A 188 -10.53 -16.38 8.26
CA LYS A 188 -9.76 -17.49 8.85
C LYS A 188 -9.67 -18.72 7.95
N HIS A 189 -10.35 -18.71 6.81
CA HIS A 189 -10.45 -19.85 5.90
C HIS A 189 -10.94 -21.12 6.63
N LEU A 190 -11.90 -20.96 7.56
CA LEU A 190 -12.46 -22.09 8.30
C LEU A 190 -13.32 -22.97 7.39
N PRO A 191 -13.41 -24.29 7.67
CA PRO A 191 -14.35 -25.17 7.00
C PRO A 191 -15.79 -24.63 7.06
N ALA A 192 -16.57 -24.88 6.00
CA ALA A 192 -17.95 -24.41 5.82
C ALA A 192 -18.12 -22.90 5.53
N PHE A 193 -17.04 -22.11 5.45
CA PHE A 193 -17.06 -20.71 5.01
C PHE A 193 -16.39 -20.56 3.64
N SER A 194 -16.83 -19.58 2.85
CA SER A 194 -16.09 -19.24 1.64
C SER A 194 -14.83 -18.48 2.03
N SER A 195 -13.66 -19.07 1.79
CA SER A 195 -12.37 -18.42 2.04
C SER A 195 -12.29 -17.05 1.36
N MET A 196 -11.92 -16.04 2.14
CA MET A 196 -11.69 -14.68 1.68
C MET A 196 -10.30 -14.19 2.12
N PRO A 197 -9.58 -13.47 1.25
CA PRO A 197 -9.97 -13.05 -0.09
C PRO A 197 -9.96 -14.23 -1.08
N LYS A 198 -10.91 -14.24 -2.02
CA LYS A 198 -11.24 -15.43 -2.82
C LYS A 198 -10.05 -15.87 -3.68
N ASN A 199 -9.71 -17.17 -3.66
CA ASN A 199 -8.62 -17.76 -4.45
C ASN A 199 -7.24 -17.11 -4.19
N THR A 200 -7.06 -16.54 -2.99
CA THR A 200 -5.80 -15.92 -2.55
C THR A 200 -5.40 -16.46 -1.18
N ASN A 201 -4.20 -16.07 -0.73
CA ASN A 201 -3.76 -16.32 0.63
C ASN A 201 -4.63 -15.59 1.66
N GLN A 202 -4.57 -16.08 2.89
CA GLN A 202 -5.22 -15.45 4.04
C GLN A 202 -4.67 -14.04 4.29
N LEU A 203 -5.46 -13.16 4.93
CA LEU A 203 -4.96 -11.89 5.47
C LEU A 203 -3.74 -12.13 6.38
N PRO A 204 -2.85 -11.15 6.54
CA PRO A 204 -1.81 -11.21 7.56
C PRO A 204 -2.41 -11.47 8.94
N LYS A 205 -1.76 -12.33 9.73
CA LYS A 205 -2.24 -12.75 11.05
C LYS A 205 -2.61 -11.57 11.95
N CYS A 206 -1.83 -10.49 11.91
CA CYS A 206 -2.09 -9.30 12.71
C CYS A 206 -3.43 -8.62 12.38
N GLU A 207 -3.85 -8.61 11.12
CA GLU A 207 -5.14 -8.02 10.71
C GLU A 207 -6.31 -8.91 11.16
N ILE A 208 -6.16 -10.23 11.07
CA ILE A 208 -7.16 -11.18 11.57
C ILE A 208 -7.28 -11.09 13.09
N ASP A 209 -6.16 -11.02 13.80
CA ASP A 209 -6.13 -10.93 15.25
C ASP A 209 -6.77 -9.62 15.73
N ALA A 210 -6.55 -8.49 15.04
CA ALA A 210 -7.21 -7.23 15.33
C ALA A 210 -8.73 -7.31 15.13
N ILE A 211 -9.20 -7.85 14.00
CA ILE A 211 -10.64 -8.05 13.73
C ILE A 211 -11.27 -9.00 14.77
N GLN A 212 -10.59 -10.11 15.08
CA GLN A 212 -11.05 -11.06 16.08
C GLN A 212 -11.16 -10.42 17.47
N LYS A 213 -10.16 -9.64 17.88
CA LYS A 213 -10.16 -8.95 19.17
C LYS A 213 -11.29 -7.94 19.25
N TRP A 214 -11.50 -7.14 18.19
CA TRP A 214 -12.61 -6.21 18.11
C TRP A 214 -13.97 -6.90 18.24
N ILE A 215 -14.19 -8.00 17.51
CA ILE A 215 -15.43 -8.79 17.58
C ILE A 215 -15.64 -9.37 18.99
N ASN A 216 -14.59 -9.91 19.60
CA ASN A 216 -14.65 -10.47 20.96
C ASN A 216 -14.95 -9.41 22.04
N ASN A 217 -14.69 -8.13 21.75
CA ASN A 217 -14.96 -7.00 22.65
C ASN A 217 -16.27 -6.27 22.26
N GLY A 218 -17.21 -6.97 21.64
CA GLY A 218 -18.55 -6.45 21.36
C GLY A 218 -18.64 -5.56 20.13
N TYR A 219 -17.64 -5.61 19.23
CA TYR A 219 -17.64 -4.98 17.90
C TYR A 219 -18.08 -3.50 17.91
N LEU A 220 -17.67 -2.74 18.93
CA LEU A 220 -18.12 -1.36 19.15
C LEU A 220 -17.79 -0.44 17.96
N ASN A 221 -18.69 0.51 17.67
CA ASN A 221 -18.48 1.58 16.70
C ASN A 221 -17.75 2.77 17.37
N ASN A 222 -16.48 2.59 17.72
CA ASN A 222 -15.66 3.56 18.45
C ASN A 222 -14.34 3.84 17.74
#